data_AF-A0A4U5UJE4-F1
#
_entry.id   AF-A0A4U5UJE4-F1
#
_cell.length_a   1.000
_cell.length_b   1.000
_cell.length_c   1.000
_cell.angle_alpha   90.00
_cell.angle_beta   90.00
_cell.angle_gamma   90.00
#
_symmetry.space_group_name_H-M   'P 1'
#
loop_
_entity.id
_entity.type
_entity.pdbx_description
1 polymer ?
#
loop_
_entity_poly.entity_id
_entity_poly.type
_entity_poly.pdbx_seq_one_letter_code
_entity_poly.pdbx_strand_id
1 'polypeptide(L)'
;MPDKLQQALLPVVEHSVCSRSDWWGINVKSTMICAGGDIVSGCNGDSGGPLNCLGRDGRWYVQGVTSFVSSRVCNEVKKPTVFTRTSAFTDWLSDVMLKY
;
A
#
# COMPACT_ATOMS: atom_id res chain seq x y z
N MET A 1 13.90 7.70 13.24
CA MET A 1 12.63 8.11 12.60
C MET A 1 12.52 9.63 12.69
N PRO A 2 11.87 10.29 11.72
CA PRO A 2 11.67 11.74 11.77
C PRO A 2 10.64 12.13 12.84
N ASP A 3 10.83 13.30 13.46
CA ASP A 3 9.92 13.83 14.51
C ASP A 3 8.69 14.55 13.93
N LYS A 4 8.64 14.69 12.61
CA LYS A 4 7.54 15.33 11.88
C LYS A 4 6.96 14.36 10.87
N LEU A 5 5.63 14.40 10.72
CA LEU A 5 4.90 13.63 9.71
C LEU A 5 5.49 13.88 8.31
N GLN A 6 5.72 12.80 7.58
CA GLN A 6 6.19 12.82 6.21
C GLN A 6 5.10 12.33 5.26
N GLN A 7 5.22 12.71 3.98
CA GLN A 7 4.35 12.22 2.91
C GLN A 7 5.16 12.04 1.62
N ALA A 8 4.72 11.12 0.76
CA ALA A 8 5.29 10.89 -0.55
C ALA A 8 4.20 10.52 -1.56
N LEU A 9 4.38 10.93 -2.82
CA LEU A 9 3.55 10.45 -3.91
C LEU A 9 4.04 9.06 -4.33
N LEU A 10 3.21 8.05 -4.14
CA LEU A 10 3.52 6.67 -4.52
C LEU A 10 2.66 6.25 -5.71
N PRO A 11 3.23 6.16 -6.93
CA PRO A 11 2.51 5.63 -8.08
C PRO A 11 2.07 4.19 -7.82
N VAL A 12 0.81 3.88 -8.16
CA VAL A 12 0.29 2.52 -8.05
C VAL A 12 0.91 1.66 -9.14
N VAL A 13 1.38 0.48 -8.75
CA VAL A 13 1.86 -0.56 -9.65
C VAL A 13 0.73 -1.58 -9.83
N GLU A 14 0.43 -1.92 -11.08
CA GLU A 14 -0.56 -2.96 -11.37
C GLU A 14 -0.21 -4.28 -10.69
N HIS A 15 -1.24 -4.96 -10.19
CA HIS A 15 -1.08 -6.29 -9.58
C HIS A 15 -0.41 -7.27 -10.54
N SER A 16 -0.77 -7.24 -11.83
CA SER A 16 -0.20 -8.08 -12.89
C SER A 16 1.33 -7.96 -13.00
N VAL A 17 1.86 -6.75 -12.83
CA VAL A 17 3.29 -6.46 -12.80
C VAL A 17 3.90 -6.86 -11.46
N CYS A 18 3.24 -6.47 -10.36
CA CYS A 18 3.74 -6.70 -9.02
C CYS A 18 3.84 -8.20 -8.65
N SER A 19 2.97 -9.03 -9.22
CA SER A 19 2.95 -10.48 -9.02
C SER A 19 3.87 -11.24 -9.98
N ARG A 20 4.68 -10.57 -10.80
CA ARG A 20 5.71 -11.22 -11.62
C ARG A 20 6.76 -11.88 -10.74
N SER A 21 7.39 -12.95 -11.24
CA SER A 21 8.43 -13.70 -10.51
C SER A 21 9.67 -12.87 -10.18
N ASP A 22 10.01 -11.89 -11.01
CA ASP A 22 11.11 -10.94 -10.78
C ASP A 22 10.71 -9.74 -9.89
N TRP A 23 9.45 -9.69 -9.44
CA TRP A 23 8.89 -8.73 -8.49
C TRP A 23 8.54 -9.49 -7.20
N TRP A 24 7.39 -9.22 -6.57
CA TRP A 24 6.97 -9.92 -5.36
C TRP A 24 6.46 -11.35 -5.59
N GLY A 25 6.16 -11.70 -6.84
CA GLY A 25 5.68 -13.04 -7.20
C GLY A 25 4.40 -13.41 -6.45
N ILE A 26 4.35 -14.64 -5.96
CA ILE A 26 3.20 -15.19 -5.23
C ILE A 26 2.93 -14.55 -3.87
N ASN A 27 3.82 -13.67 -3.38
CA ASN A 27 3.66 -13.03 -2.08
C ASN A 27 2.62 -11.90 -2.10
N VAL A 28 2.30 -11.37 -3.28
CA VAL A 28 1.26 -10.35 -3.46
C VAL A 28 -0.03 -11.01 -3.94
N LYS A 29 -1.14 -10.66 -3.29
CA LYS A 29 -2.48 -11.15 -3.59
C LYS A 29 -3.33 -10.05 -4.21
N SER A 30 -4.45 -10.42 -4.84
CA SER A 30 -5.43 -9.46 -5.39
C SER A 30 -6.06 -8.55 -4.34
N THR A 31 -6.04 -8.97 -3.08
CA THR A 31 -6.46 -8.18 -1.89
C THR A 31 -5.40 -7.19 -1.42
N MET A 32 -4.33 -6.99 -2.19
CA MET A 32 -3.24 -6.07 -1.90
C MET A 32 -3.08 -5.03 -3.01
N ILE A 33 -2.34 -3.97 -2.70
CA ILE A 33 -1.93 -2.90 -3.62
C ILE A 33 -0.42 -2.76 -3.51
N CYS A 34 0.25 -2.61 -4.64
CA CYS A 34 1.65 -2.22 -4.69
C CYS A 34 1.76 -0.76 -5.10
N ALA A 35 2.58 0.03 -4.42
CA ALA A 35 2.84 1.41 -4.81
C ALA A 35 4.26 1.86 -4.46
N GLY A 36 4.83 2.76 -5.26
CA GLY A 36 6.22 3.23 -5.11
C GLY A 36 7.25 2.22 -5.60
N GLY A 37 8.41 2.16 -4.93
CA GLY A 37 9.46 1.16 -5.22
C GLY A 37 10.43 1.52 -6.35
N ASP A 38 10.70 2.81 -6.53
CA ASP A 38 11.67 3.33 -7.49
C ASP A 38 12.44 4.54 -6.92
N ILE A 39 11.80 5.72 -6.84
CA ILE A 39 12.43 6.95 -6.28
C ILE A 39 12.06 7.13 -4.80
N VAL A 40 10.81 6.80 -4.45
CA VAL A 40 10.26 6.91 -3.09
C VAL A 40 9.46 5.66 -2.74
N SER A 41 9.46 5.30 -1.46
CA SER A 41 8.78 4.13 -0.91
C SER A 41 8.37 4.39 0.54
N GLY A 42 7.44 3.59 1.05
CA GLY A 42 7.33 3.40 2.50
C GLY A 42 8.55 2.64 3.03
N CYS A 43 8.69 2.59 4.34
CA CYS A 43 9.80 1.91 5.02
C CYS A 43 9.35 1.25 6.33
N ASN A 44 10.28 0.54 6.96
CA ASN A 44 10.05 -0.05 8.27
C ASN A 44 9.62 1.04 9.28
N GLY A 45 8.51 0.78 9.98
CA GLY A 45 7.91 1.71 10.94
C GLY A 45 6.69 2.47 10.40
N ASP A 46 6.41 2.42 9.10
CA ASP A 46 5.20 3.02 8.50
C ASP A 46 3.98 2.07 8.53
N SER A 47 4.12 0.85 9.07
CA SER A 47 3.06 -0.16 9.10
C SER A 47 1.79 0.36 9.75
N GLY A 48 0.64 0.08 9.12
CA GLY A 48 -0.66 0.62 9.55
C GLY A 48 -0.98 2.02 9.01
N GLY A 49 -0.02 2.72 8.41
CA GLY A 49 -0.25 4.03 7.80
C GLY A 49 -1.15 3.98 6.56
N PRO A 50 -1.78 5.10 6.16
CA PRO A 50 -2.71 5.13 5.03
C PRO A 50 -2.01 5.35 3.68
N LEU A 51 -2.48 4.64 2.65
CA LEU A 51 -2.31 5.03 1.25
C LEU A 51 -3.55 5.80 0.80
N ASN A 52 -3.41 7.12 0.68
CA ASN A 52 -4.49 8.00 0.24
C ASN A 52 -4.44 8.23 -1.27
N CYS A 53 -5.58 8.17 -1.94
CA CYS A 53 -5.70 8.53 -3.35
C CYS A 53 -6.80 9.57 -3.56
N LEU A 54 -6.52 10.57 -4.39
CA LEU A 54 -7.48 11.60 -4.78
C LEU A 54 -8.47 11.02 -5.80
N GLY A 55 -9.75 11.01 -5.44
CA GLY A 55 -10.84 10.59 -6.31
C GLY A 55 -11.18 11.62 -7.38
N ARG A 56 -11.93 11.20 -8.40
CA ARG A 56 -12.41 12.07 -9.49
C ARG A 56 -13.35 13.17 -9.00
N ASP A 57 -13.95 12.98 -7.83
CA ASP A 57 -14.81 13.94 -7.14
C ASP A 57 -14.04 14.92 -6.25
N GLY A 58 -12.70 14.90 -6.29
CA GLY A 58 -11.84 15.81 -5.54
C GLY A 58 -11.66 15.45 -4.06
N ARG A 59 -12.14 14.30 -3.61
CA ARG A 59 -11.98 13.84 -2.21
C ARG A 59 -10.85 12.82 -2.07
N TRP A 60 -10.22 12.78 -0.91
CA TRP A 60 -9.19 11.79 -0.58
C TRP A 60 -9.83 10.53 0.02
N TYR A 61 -9.38 9.37 -0.46
CA TYR A 61 -9.84 8.07 -0.01
C TYR A 61 -8.68 7.21 0.46
N VAL A 62 -8.88 6.49 1.56
CA VAL A 62 -7.93 5.47 2.02
C VAL A 62 -8.10 4.22 1.15
N GLN A 63 -7.23 4.05 0.17
CA GLN A 63 -7.24 2.90 -0.74
C GLN A 63 -6.45 1.72 -0.18
N GLY A 64 -5.49 1.99 0.70
CA GLY A 64 -4.71 0.94 1.31
C GLY A 64 -4.19 1.26 2.70
N VAL A 65 -3.77 0.20 3.40
CA VAL A 65 -3.12 0.26 4.71
C VAL A 65 -1.74 -0.36 4.58
N THR A 66 -0.68 0.37 4.96
CA THR A 66 0.71 -0.06 4.81
C THR A 66 0.93 -1.39 5.52
N SER A 67 1.47 -2.39 4.80
CA SER A 67 1.70 -3.72 5.33
C SER A 67 3.19 -4.03 5.43
N PHE A 68 3.86 -4.25 4.30
CA PHE A 68 5.26 -4.67 4.28
C PHE A 68 6.05 -4.04 3.13
N VAL A 69 7.37 -4.07 3.31
CA VAL A 69 8.39 -3.62 2.35
C VAL A 69 9.47 -4.70 2.23
N SER A 70 10.47 -4.49 1.38
CA SER A 70 11.63 -5.38 1.38
C SER A 70 12.39 -5.33 2.70
N SER A 71 12.84 -6.51 3.14
CA SER A 71 13.70 -6.67 4.31
C SER A 71 15.14 -6.24 4.05
N ARG A 72 15.55 -6.06 2.79
CA ARG A 72 16.92 -5.65 2.42
C ARG A 72 17.09 -4.14 2.50
N VAL A 73 16.29 -3.41 1.72
CA VAL A 73 16.27 -1.95 1.67
C VAL A 73 14.85 -1.48 1.36
N CYS A 74 14.44 -0.34 1.92
CA CYS A 74 13.05 0.11 1.82
C CYS A 74 12.60 0.43 0.38
N ASN A 75 13.52 0.92 -0.44
CA ASN A 75 13.27 1.29 -1.84
C ASN A 75 13.99 0.32 -2.80
N GLU A 76 13.78 -0.98 -2.60
CA GLU A 76 14.38 -2.00 -3.48
C GLU A 76 13.67 -2.00 -4.85
N VAL A 77 14.47 -1.98 -5.92
CA VAL A 77 13.99 -2.02 -7.30
C VAL A 77 13.10 -3.25 -7.51
N LYS A 78 11.92 -3.06 -8.12
CA LYS A 78 10.88 -4.08 -8.33
C LYS A 78 10.26 -4.65 -7.04
N LYS A 79 10.49 -4.02 -5.90
CA LYS A 79 9.92 -4.38 -4.59
C LYS A 79 9.20 -3.18 -3.98
N PRO A 80 8.12 -2.70 -4.63
CA PRO A 80 7.30 -1.60 -4.11
C PRO A 80 6.75 -1.91 -2.73
N THR A 81 6.38 -0.86 -1.99
CA THR A 81 5.66 -1.01 -0.73
C THR A 81 4.32 -1.70 -1.00
N VAL A 82 3.98 -2.67 -0.17
CA VAL A 82 2.73 -3.42 -0.27
C VAL A 82 1.76 -2.96 0.81
N PHE A 83 0.53 -2.70 0.37
CA PHE A 83 -0.58 -2.24 1.19
C PHE A 83 -1.72 -3.27 1.13
N THR A 84 -2.46 -3.42 2.22
CA THR A 84 -3.76 -4.11 2.22
C THR A 84 -4.77 -3.27 1.45
N ARG A 85 -5.46 -3.82 0.46
CA ARG A 85 -6.49 -3.12 -0.33
C ARG A 85 -7.75 -2.95 0.52
N THR A 86 -8.10 -1.72 0.93
CA THR A 86 -9.29 -1.50 1.78
C THR A 86 -10.58 -1.93 1.10
N SER A 87 -10.70 -1.73 -0.21
CA SER A 87 -11.88 -2.13 -0.99
C SER A 87 -12.14 -3.64 -1.02
N ALA A 88 -11.16 -4.48 -0.68
CA ALA A 88 -11.34 -5.93 -0.60
C ALA A 88 -11.99 -6.38 0.73
N PHE A 89 -12.12 -5.46 1.70
CA PHE A 89 -12.58 -5.76 3.06
C PHE A 89 -13.74 -4.84 3.50
N THR A 90 -14.40 -4.15 2.56
CA THR A 90 -15.50 -3.21 2.87
C THR A 90 -16.67 -3.86 3.58
N ASP A 91 -16.98 -5.11 3.23
CA ASP A 91 -18.10 -5.84 3.84
C ASP A 91 -17.82 -6.11 5.31
N TRP A 92 -16.61 -6.59 5.61
CA TRP A 92 -16.16 -6.80 6.99
C TRP A 92 -16.09 -5.49 7.77
N LEU A 93 -15.53 -4.43 7.18
CA LEU A 93 -15.47 -3.11 7.81
C LEU A 93 -16.88 -2.60 8.17
N SER A 94 -17.83 -2.76 7.26
CA SER A 94 -19.22 -2.34 7.45
C SER A 94 -19.91 -3.16 8.54
N ASP A 95 -19.72 -4.49 8.56
CA ASP A 95 -20.27 -5.37 9.59
C ASP A 95 -19.76 -4.98 10.99
N VAL A 96 -18.45 -4.74 11.13
CA VAL A 96 -17.87 -4.31 12.41
C VAL A 96 -18.37 -2.93 12.83
N MET A 97 -18.45 -1.96 11.91
CA MET A 97 -18.93 -0.59 12.21
C MET A 97 -20.42 -0.51 12.53
N LEU A 98 -21.24 -1.45 12.06
CA LEU A 98 -22.67 -1.49 12.39
C LEU A 98 -22.95 -2.26 13.68
N LYS A 99 -22.00 -3.10 14.11
CA LYS A 99 -22.10 -3.89 15.34
C LYS A 99 -21.76 -3.09 16.61
N TYR A 100 -20.95 -2.04 16.48
CA TYR A 100 -20.48 -1.19 17.58
C TYR A 100 -20.83 0.27 17.31
#